data_AF-A0A2I0EZZ3-F1
#
_entry.id   AF-A0A2I0EZZ3-F1
#
_cell.length_a   1.000
_cell.length_b   1.000
_cell.length_c   1.000
_cell.angle_alpha   90.00
_cell.angle_beta   90.00
_cell.angle_gamma   90.00
#
_symmetry.space_group_name_H-M   'P 1'
#
loop_
_entity.id
_entity.type
_entity.pdbx_description
1 polymer ?
#
loop_
_entity_poly.entity_id
_entity_poly.type
_entity_poly.pdbx_seq_one_letter_code
_entity_poly.pdbx_strand_id
1 'polypeptide(L)' 'MLKIIRIILQLSVIGIGSYTLFTEKLVLTPLVMLLAGLFMLVAGFERIEKNQKEFWGYAFVVISLFLLTVSWQNLFLAT' A
#
# COMPACT_ATOMS: atom_id res chain seq x y z
N MET A 1 -8.04 -1.02 16.28
CA MET A 1 -7.66 -2.26 15.55
C MET A 1 -6.85 -1.98 14.29
N LEU A 2 -7.10 -0.87 13.57
CA LEU A 2 -6.30 -0.47 12.38
C LEU A 2 -4.78 -0.42 12.62
N LYS A 3 -4.31 -0.05 13.83
CA LYS A 3 -2.89 -0.08 14.18
C LYS A 3 -2.20 -1.44 14.01
N ILE A 4 -2.88 -2.53 14.40
CA ILE A 4 -2.31 -3.89 14.32
C ILE A 4 -2.26 -4.32 12.86
N ILE A 5 -3.35 -4.10 12.12
CA ILE A 5 -3.43 -4.38 10.68
C ILE A 5 -2.33 -3.62 9.94
N ARG A 6 -2.13 -2.34 10.28
CA ARG A 6 -1.09 -1.50 9.72
C ARG A 6 0.31 -2.06 9.94
N ILE A 7 0.63 -2.53 11.15
CA ILE A 7 1.94 -3.12 11.47
C ILE A 7 2.17 -4.41 10.68
N ILE A 8 1.18 -5.31 10.62
CA ILE A 8 1.28 -6.56 9.86
C ILE A 8 1.51 -6.26 8.38
N LEU A 9 0.76 -5.30 7.84
CA LEU A 9 0.84 -4.92 6.44
C LEU A 9 2.18 -4.25 6.11
N GLN A 10 2.75 -3.46 7.02
CA GLN A 10 4.09 -2.88 6.90
C GLN A 10 5.17 -3.96 6.85
N LEU A 11 5.10 -4.95 7.75
CA LEU A 11 6.01 -6.10 7.77
C LEU A 11 5.94 -6.90 6.45
N SER A 12 4.74 -7.14 5.93
CA SER A 12 4.56 -7.82 4.64
C SER A 12 5.15 -7.03 3.47
N VAL A 13 4.93 -5.70 3.42
CA VAL A 13 5.49 -4.84 2.36
C VAL A 13 7.01 -4.85 2.40
N ILE A 14 7.62 -4.72 3.58
CA ILE A 14 9.08 -4.70 3.73
C ILE A 14 9.67 -6.07 3.40
N GLY A 15 9.05 -7.16 3.89
CA GLY A 15 9.50 -8.52 3.62
C GLY A 15 9.45 -8.89 2.14
N ILE A 16 8.33 -8.62 1.47
CA ILE A 16 8.18 -8.93 0.04
C ILE A 16 9.00 -7.96 -0.81
N GLY A 17 9.06 -6.68 -0.45
CA GLY A 17 9.87 -5.68 -1.14
C GLY A 17 11.37 -6.01 -1.10
N SER A 18 11.89 -6.35 0.08
CA SER A 18 13.28 -6.80 0.22
C SER A 18 13.56 -8.08 -0.54
N TYR A 19 12.66 -9.07 -0.49
CA TYR A 19 12.78 -10.29 -1.29
C TYR A 19 12.82 -9.99 -2.80
N THR A 20 11.95 -9.10 -3.27
CA THR A 20 11.87 -8.69 -4.68
C THR A 20 13.18 -8.04 -5.15
N LEU A 21 13.75 -7.16 -4.33
CA LEU A 21 15.02 -6.48 -4.61
C LEU A 21 16.20 -7.46 -4.59
N PHE A 22 16.26 -8.36 -3.60
CA PHE A 22 17.36 -9.31 -3.45
C PHE A 22 17.36 -10.39 -4.54
N THR A 23 16.18 -10.76 -5.02
CA THR A 23 16.02 -11.81 -6.04
C THR A 23 15.90 -11.23 -7.47
N GLU A 24 15.97 -9.91 -7.63
CA GLU A 24 15.73 -9.15 -8.88
C GLU A 24 14.43 -9.53 -9.62
N LYS A 25 13.49 -10.19 -8.93
CA LYS A 25 12.22 -10.64 -9.51
C LYS A 25 11.22 -9.50 -9.54
N LEU A 26 11.44 -8.53 -10.42
CA LEU A 26 10.57 -7.36 -10.62
C LEU A 26 9.11 -7.73 -10.96
N VAL A 27 8.84 -8.99 -11.32
CA VAL A 27 7.49 -9.57 -11.47
C VAL A 27 6.66 -9.46 -10.19
N LEU A 28 7.29 -9.39 -9.02
CA LEU A 28 6.61 -9.21 -7.71
C LEU A 28 6.43 -7.74 -7.33
N THR A 29 7.04 -6.80 -8.06
CA THR A 29 6.92 -5.35 -7.80
C THR A 29 5.47 -4.85 -7.83
N PRO A 30 4.59 -5.28 -8.75
CA PRO A 30 3.18 -4.91 -8.71
C PRO A 30 2.48 -5.37 -7.43
N LEU A 31 2.86 -6.54 -6.90
CA LEU A 31 2.31 -7.10 -5.66
C LEU A 31 2.75 -6.27 -4.44
N VAL A 32 4.02 -5.85 -4.41
CA VAL A 32 4.55 -4.94 -3.38
C VAL A 32 3.83 -3.59 -3.41
N MET A 33 3.62 -3.02 -4.60
CA MET A 33 2.89 -1.76 -4.77
C MET A 33 1.42 -1.89 -4.34
N LEU A 34 0.78 -3.03 -4.58
CA LEU A 34 -0.60 -3.31 -4.18
C LEU A 34 -0.72 -3.37 -2.64
N LEU A 35 0.19 -4.08 -1.98
CA LEU A 35 0.28 -4.12 -0.51
C LEU A 35 0.58 -2.73 0.08
N ALA A 36 1.46 -1.95 -0.56
CA ALA A 36 1.77 -0.59 -0.16
C ALA A 36 0.57 0.36 -0.32
N GLY A 37 -0.22 0.20 -1.39
CA GLY A 37 -1.49 0.89 -1.59
C GLY A 37 -2.48 0.58 -0.48
N LEU A 38 -2.71 -0.69 -0.15
CA LEU A 38 -3.55 -1.09 0.98
C LEU A 38 -3.05 -0.50 2.31
N PHE A 39 -1.73 -0.46 2.51
CA PHE A 39 -1.12 0.16 3.69
C PHE A 39 -1.40 1.66 3.79
N MET A 40 -1.24 2.39 2.70
CA MET A 40 -1.58 3.81 2.65
C MET A 40 -3.07 4.07 2.86
N LEU A 41 -3.93 3.18 2.38
CA LEU A 41 -5.38 3.27 2.57
C LEU A 41 -5.74 3.12 4.05
N VAL A 42 -5.25 2.07 4.71
CA VAL A 42 -5.43 1.84 6.15
C VAL A 42 -4.84 3.00 6.99
N ALA A 43 -3.68 3.54 6.60
CA ALA A 43 -3.05 4.67 7.28
C ALA A 43 -3.85 5.99 7.09
N GLY A 44 -4.41 6.21 5.90
CA GLY A 44 -5.28 7.34 5.60
C GLY A 44 -6.56 7.31 6.43
N PHE A 45 -7.21 6.14 6.51
CA PHE A 45 -8.38 5.93 7.38
C PHE A 45 -8.07 6.14 8.86
N GLU A 46 -6.93 5.63 9.38
CA GLU A 46 -6.51 5.86 10.77
C GLU A 46 -6.32 7.37 11.07
N ARG A 47 -5.81 8.14 10.11
CA ARG A 47 -5.64 9.60 10.23
C ARG A 47 -6.97 10.34 10.22
N ILE A 48 -7.89 9.96 9.33
CA ILE A 48 -9.23 10.56 9.23
C ILE A 48 -10.04 10.27 10.50
N GLU A 49 -10.01 9.03 11.00
CA GLU A 49 -10.74 8.59 12.19
C GLU A 49 -10.28 9.32 13.46
N LYS A 50 -9.00 9.69 13.54
CA LYS A 50 -8.43 10.45 14.67
C LYS A 50 -8.83 11.92 14.72
N ASN A 51 -9.77 12.37 13.89
CA ASN A 51 -10.32 13.73 13.91
C ASN A 51 -9.29 14.85 13.71
N GLN A 52 -8.11 14.51 13.21
CA GLN A 52 -7.23 15.47 12.59
C GLN A 52 -7.80 15.70 11.20
N LYS A 53 -8.58 16.78 11.04
CA LYS A 53 -9.06 17.31 9.74
C LYS A 53 -7.89 17.78 8.86
N GLU A 54 -6.79 17.04 8.86
CA GLU A 54 -5.69 17.23 7.96
C GLU A 54 -6.15 16.72 6.60
N PHE A 55 -6.27 17.66 5.66
CA PHE A 55 -6.47 17.42 4.23
C PHE A 55 -5.59 16.26 3.69
N TRP A 56 -4.43 16.06 4.32
CA TRP A 56 -3.52 14.95 4.09
C TRP A 56 -4.12 13.55 4.29
N GLY A 57 -5.04 13.35 5.23
CA GLY A 57 -5.71 12.05 5.42
C GLY A 57 -6.49 11.62 4.17
N TYR A 58 -7.25 12.54 3.58
CA TYR A 58 -7.97 12.31 2.33
C TYR A 58 -7.03 12.18 1.13
N ALA A 59 -5.98 12.98 1.06
CA ALA A 59 -4.95 12.84 0.03
C ALA A 59 -4.31 11.44 0.06
N PHE A 60 -4.01 10.90 1.25
CA PHE A 60 -3.48 9.54 1.41
C PHE A 60 -4.43 8.47 0.88
N VAL A 61 -5.73 8.62 1.09
CA VAL A 61 -6.74 7.69 0.55
C VAL A 61 -6.78 7.78 -0.98
N VAL A 62 -6.76 8.98 -1.56
CA VAL A 62 -6.74 9.16 -3.04
C VAL A 62 -5.46 8.57 -3.66
N ILE A 63 -4.30 8.83 -3.05
CA ILE A 63 -3.01 8.28 -3.49
C ILE A 63 -3.03 6.75 -3.38
N SER A 64 -3.63 6.20 -2.32
CA SER A 64 -3.75 4.75 -2.16
C SER A 64 -4.63 4.11 -3.25
N LEU A 65 -5.74 4.75 -3.60
CA LEU A 65 -6.63 4.28 -4.68
C LEU A 65 -5.89 4.30 -6.01
N PHE A 66 -5.14 5.37 -6.30
CA PHE A 66 -4.32 5.44 -7.49
C PHE A 66 -3.27 4.33 -7.55
N LEU A 67 -2.53 4.11 -6.45
CA LEU A 67 -1.56 3.01 -6.34
C LEU A 67 -2.21 1.64 -6.53
N LEU A 68 -3.41 1.42 -6.01
CA LEU A 68 -4.16 0.18 -6.19
C LEU A 68 -4.56 -0.02 -7.65
N THR A 69 -5.05 1.02 -8.33
CA THR A 69 -5.42 0.95 -9.74
C THR A 69 -4.21 0.66 -10.62
N VAL A 70 -3.08 1.36 -10.40
CA VAL A 70 -1.84 1.16 -11.15
C VAL A 70 -1.27 -0.24 -10.90
N SER A 71 -1.30 -0.72 -9.65
CA SER A 71 -0.83 -2.06 -9.31
C SER A 71 -1.72 -3.14 -9.93
N TRP A 72 -3.04 -2.96 -9.88
CA TRP A 72 -4.00 -3.86 -10.50
C TRP A 72 -3.80 -3.93 -12.01
N GLN A 73 -3.61 -2.77 -12.65
CA GLN A 73 -3.29 -2.69 -14.07
C GLN A 73 -1.98 -3.43 -14.39
N ASN A 74 -0.90 -3.22 -13.64
CA ASN A 74 0.35 -3.96 -13.87
C ASN A 74 0.24 -5.46 -13.57
N LEU A 75 -0.65 -5.89 -12.67
CA LEU A 75 -0.78 -7.29 -12.29
C LEU A 75 -1.71 -8.07 -13.25
N PHE A 76 -2.70 -7.40 -13.86
CA PHE A 76 -3.64 -8.01 -14.80
C PHE A 76 -3.38 -7.70 -16.29
N LEU A 77 -2.85 -6.52 -16.63
CA LEU A 77 -2.60 -6.09 -18.02
C LEU A 77 -1.14 -6.30 -18.47
N ALA A 78 -0.21 -6.63 -17.58
CA ALA A 78 1.20 -6.92 -17.94
C ALA A 78 1.53 -8.42 -17.99
N THR A 79 0.51 -9.29 -17.98
CA THR A 79 0.60 -10.73 -18.28
C THR A 79 0.16 -10.97 -19.71
#